data_AF-A0A3M0K149-F1
#
_entry.id   AF-A0A3M0K149-F1
#
_cell.length_a   1.000
_cell.length_b   1.000
_cell.length_c   1.000
_cell.angle_alpha   90.00
_cell.angle_beta   90.00
_cell.angle_gamma   90.00
#
_symmetry.space_group_name_H-M   'P 1'
#
loop_
_entity.id
_entity.type
_entity.pdbx_description
1 polymer ?
#
loop_
_entity_poly.entity_id
_entity_poly.type
_entity_poly.pdbx_seq_one_letter_code
_entity_poly.pdbx_strand_id
1 'polypeptide(L)'
;MMISEVFSNLYDSVIKVFLYCVLHSLESEDISLETTVPTDDVSSSEEKEGTVKITKQLIERKELLHNLQLLKIELSQKNLMIDNLKVEYLTKIEELEEKLNDAVHQKQLLSLRLDSQLALQQEDARKHQALMKQEMETILLRQKQLEETNHQLRERAGDIRRSLRDLELTDECYEKLKSLPEDQLSIPEYISVQFYEVVHSLKRELSDLQMKKESLTEELSGYRSQLKSLTESYEDERRCRSELEVRCQRLTLELADTKQLIQQGDYRQQNYDKVKCERDVFEHELLQLRRNYEILEVSYKTQTKERNDLAKELATVQQSLNLLQKDKDYLNRQNMELSVRCAHEEDRLERLQIQLEDAKKAREEIDHHKAEYEKRLHEELEQIRLKTNQEIEQLRSTSKEMYERENRNLREARDNAVAEKERAVTAEKDSLRKYDQLLEHLAVGLDSWVVTPEAFFYHPGFWVVTPEANPQPDPQMYKKYRQMQLGTESKVAELLHQSKLKSFETEHVQLMQQETAKNLSQCQMECEKYQRKLEVLTKEFYSLQSSSETRIIELQTQNSEFQARLDTYEKLEKELDEIILQTAEMEDEAEAERVLFSYGYGANIPTTAKRRLKQRYIMIISN
;
A
#
# COMPACT_ATOMS: atom_id res chain seq x y z
N MET A 1 8.74 -90.69 15.71
CA MET A 1 8.29 -92.11 15.70
C MET A 1 9.47 -93.00 15.32
N MET A 2 9.40 -94.32 15.53
CA MET A 2 10.41 -95.32 15.10
C MET A 2 11.83 -95.26 15.73
N ILE A 3 11.98 -94.70 16.93
CA ILE A 3 13.14 -95.01 17.83
C ILE A 3 12.69 -95.38 19.25
N SER A 4 11.54 -94.87 19.70
CA SER A 4 11.06 -95.03 21.09
C SER A 4 10.50 -96.41 21.48
N GLU A 5 10.28 -97.33 20.54
CA GLU A 5 9.61 -98.62 20.81
C GLU A 5 10.57 -99.81 20.98
N VAL A 6 11.84 -99.66 20.60
CA VAL A 6 12.83 -100.76 20.70
C VAL A 6 13.41 -100.89 22.12
N PHE A 7 13.45 -99.80 22.90
CA PHE A 7 14.04 -99.80 24.25
C PHE A 7 13.08 -100.23 25.37
N SER A 8 11.76 -100.17 25.19
CA SER A 8 10.80 -100.59 26.23
C SER A 8 10.79 -102.11 26.47
N ASN A 9 11.12 -102.92 25.46
CA ASN A 9 10.93 -104.38 25.49
C ASN A 9 12.14 -105.19 25.97
N LEU A 10 13.21 -104.55 26.47
CA LEU A 10 14.32 -105.26 27.11
C LEU A 10 14.32 -105.18 28.64
N TYR A 11 13.54 -104.26 29.24
CA TYR A 11 13.56 -104.03 30.69
C TYR A 11 12.69 -105.00 31.51
N ASP A 12 11.73 -105.70 30.87
CA ASP A 12 10.82 -106.63 31.58
C ASP A 12 11.32 -108.10 31.64
N SER A 13 12.51 -108.38 31.10
CA SER A 13 13.02 -109.76 30.92
C SER A 13 14.15 -110.19 31.89
N VAL A 14 14.61 -109.29 32.76
CA VAL A 14 15.71 -109.58 33.72
C VAL A 14 15.29 -109.37 35.18
N ILE A 15 14.42 -108.37 35.45
CA ILE A 15 14.06 -107.97 36.83
C ILE A 15 13.14 -108.99 37.53
N LYS A 16 12.46 -109.87 36.79
CA LYS A 16 11.55 -110.90 37.34
C LYS A 16 12.22 -112.21 37.80
N VAL A 17 13.53 -112.40 37.57
CA VAL A 17 14.25 -113.63 37.98
C VAL A 17 14.96 -113.46 39.33
N PHE A 18 15.20 -112.23 39.78
CA PHE A 18 15.90 -111.93 41.04
C PHE A 18 14.95 -111.79 42.25
N LEU A 19 13.82 -112.51 42.24
CA LEU A 19 12.80 -112.48 43.31
C LEU A 19 12.68 -113.82 44.06
N TYR A 20 13.81 -114.48 44.31
CA TYR A 20 13.93 -115.64 45.18
C TYR A 20 15.16 -115.49 46.07
N CYS A 21 15.06 -115.90 47.35
CA CYS A 21 16.12 -115.84 48.36
C CYS A 21 16.65 -114.45 48.79
N VAL A 22 15.76 -113.53 49.21
CA VAL A 22 16.08 -112.58 50.29
C VAL A 22 14.88 -112.48 51.25
N LEU A 23 14.84 -113.35 52.27
CA LEU A 23 13.90 -113.21 53.40
C LEU A 23 14.41 -113.87 54.69
N HIS A 24 15.67 -113.59 55.07
CA HIS A 24 16.02 -113.35 56.48
C HIS A 24 17.37 -112.64 56.60
N SER A 25 17.47 -111.78 57.61
CA SER A 25 18.70 -111.25 58.19
C SER A 25 18.33 -110.66 59.55
N LEU A 26 19.29 -110.61 60.49
CA LEU A 26 19.18 -110.07 61.85
C LEU A 26 18.32 -110.88 62.86
N GLU A 27 18.92 -111.93 63.39
CA GLU A 27 19.12 -112.18 64.85
C GLU A 27 20.13 -113.34 64.94
N SER A 28 21.45 -113.13 64.97
CA SER A 28 22.30 -112.59 66.05
C SER A 28 22.36 -113.45 67.32
N GLU A 29 23.42 -114.27 67.41
CA GLU A 29 24.19 -114.62 68.64
C GLU A 29 23.46 -115.32 69.82
N ASP A 30 24.07 -116.23 70.59
CA ASP A 30 25.49 -116.64 70.63
C ASP A 30 25.69 -118.13 70.98
N ILE A 31 26.93 -118.59 70.84
CA ILE A 31 27.40 -119.97 70.99
C ILE A 31 27.76 -120.30 72.45
N SER A 32 27.36 -121.47 72.96
CA SER A 32 28.15 -122.14 74.01
C SER A 32 28.00 -123.66 74.06
N LEU A 33 29.16 -124.33 73.98
CA LEU A 33 29.51 -125.61 74.62
C LEU A 33 28.57 -126.82 74.45
N GLU A 34 28.87 -127.67 73.45
CA GLU A 34 28.65 -129.11 73.59
C GLU A 34 29.96 -129.86 73.31
N THR A 35 30.45 -130.60 74.31
CA THR A 35 31.77 -131.27 74.28
C THR A 35 31.66 -132.78 74.04
N THR A 36 32.63 -133.30 73.28
CA THR A 36 33.11 -134.70 73.26
C THR A 36 32.15 -135.83 72.82
N VAL A 37 32.43 -136.35 71.61
CA VAL A 37 32.31 -137.77 71.18
C VAL A 37 33.01 -138.72 72.18
N PRO A 38 32.77 -140.07 72.20
CA PRO A 38 31.83 -140.92 71.42
C PRO A 38 30.92 -141.79 72.36
N THR A 39 30.12 -142.80 72.00
CA THR A 39 30.25 -143.89 70.98
C THR A 39 28.94 -144.66 70.79
N ASP A 40 28.69 -145.20 69.60
CA ASP A 40 27.58 -146.13 69.29
C ASP A 40 27.93 -147.62 69.54
N ASP A 41 26.94 -148.40 70.05
CA ASP A 41 26.46 -149.74 69.62
C ASP A 41 27.42 -150.83 69.07
N VAL A 42 27.33 -152.16 69.37
CA VAL A 42 26.43 -153.01 70.21
C VAL A 42 27.19 -154.29 70.67
N SER A 43 26.71 -155.01 71.70
CA SER A 43 26.81 -156.50 71.89
C SER A 43 28.18 -157.16 72.19
N SER A 44 28.29 -158.37 72.80
CA SER A 44 27.30 -159.29 73.42
C SER A 44 27.96 -160.29 74.41
N SER A 45 27.11 -160.99 75.19
CA SER A 45 27.21 -162.41 75.66
C SER A 45 28.39 -162.89 76.55
N GLU A 46 28.04 -163.44 77.72
CA GLU A 46 28.05 -164.90 78.05
C GLU A 46 28.98 -165.84 77.22
N GLU A 47 29.57 -166.93 77.75
CA GLU A 47 29.66 -167.54 79.10
C GLU A 47 30.74 -168.65 79.06
N LYS A 48 31.23 -169.10 80.24
CA LYS A 48 31.79 -170.47 80.50
C LYS A 48 33.04 -170.90 79.66
N GLU A 49 33.79 -171.97 79.93
CA GLU A 49 34.02 -172.80 81.14
C GLU A 49 35.43 -173.44 81.09
N GLY A 50 35.80 -174.18 82.13
CA GLY A 50 36.42 -175.51 81.97
C GLY A 50 37.76 -175.64 81.21
N THR A 51 38.87 -175.40 81.93
CA THR A 51 40.05 -176.29 81.95
C THR A 51 40.69 -176.82 80.63
N VAL A 52 41.93 -176.31 80.40
CA VAL A 52 43.17 -177.09 80.10
C VAL A 52 43.63 -177.29 78.64
N LYS A 53 44.92 -176.94 78.45
CA LYS A 53 45.88 -177.15 77.33
C LYS A 53 45.89 -176.12 76.18
N ILE A 54 47.10 -175.90 75.65
CA ILE A 54 47.56 -174.66 75.02
C ILE A 54 48.09 -174.93 73.61
N THR A 55 47.68 -174.13 72.63
CA THR A 55 48.25 -174.10 71.27
C THR A 55 48.35 -172.67 70.72
N LYS A 56 49.13 -172.50 69.64
CA LYS A 56 49.77 -171.25 69.21
C LYS A 56 48.84 -170.07 68.84
N GLN A 57 47.59 -170.35 68.44
CA GLN A 57 46.69 -169.37 67.80
C GLN A 57 46.21 -168.21 68.71
N LEU A 58 46.36 -168.31 70.03
CA LEU A 58 45.88 -167.27 70.95
C LEU A 58 46.73 -165.99 70.95
N ILE A 59 47.96 -166.04 70.43
CA ILE A 59 48.92 -164.92 70.45
C ILE A 59 48.62 -163.94 69.30
N GLU A 60 48.51 -164.45 68.07
CA GLU A 60 48.21 -163.68 66.85
C GLU A 60 46.91 -162.86 67.01
N ARG A 61 45.88 -163.43 67.67
CA ARG A 61 44.62 -162.72 67.95
C ARG A 61 44.79 -161.55 68.93
N LYS A 62 45.78 -161.57 69.82
CA LYS A 62 46.08 -160.44 70.73
C LYS A 62 46.88 -159.33 70.03
N GLU A 63 47.82 -159.69 69.17
CA GLU A 63 48.58 -158.70 68.37
C GLU A 63 47.67 -157.92 67.43
N LEU A 64 46.74 -158.61 66.75
CA LEU A 64 45.73 -157.96 65.89
C LEU A 64 44.80 -157.01 66.67
N LEU A 65 44.40 -157.36 67.90
CA LEU A 65 43.61 -156.48 68.76
C LEU A 65 44.38 -155.23 69.20
N HIS A 66 45.68 -155.35 69.50
CA HIS A 66 46.52 -154.21 69.86
C HIS A 66 46.73 -153.25 68.68
N ASN A 67 46.99 -153.78 67.48
CA ASN A 67 47.12 -152.98 66.26
C ASN A 67 45.81 -152.24 65.92
N LEU A 68 44.65 -152.85 66.17
CA LEU A 68 43.34 -152.22 65.96
C LEU A 68 43.06 -151.13 67.01
N GLN A 69 43.56 -151.25 68.24
CA GLN A 69 43.53 -150.17 69.23
C GLN A 69 44.44 -148.99 68.83
N LEU A 70 45.66 -149.26 68.34
CA LEU A 70 46.57 -148.23 67.83
C LEU A 70 45.92 -147.44 66.68
N LEU A 71 45.34 -148.13 65.69
CA LEU A 71 44.62 -147.49 64.58
C LEU A 71 43.41 -146.68 65.04
N LYS A 72 42.68 -147.09 66.10
CA LYS A 72 41.62 -146.27 66.69
C LYS A 72 42.15 -144.99 67.35
N ILE A 73 43.34 -145.02 67.95
CA ILE A 73 43.99 -143.84 68.56
C ILE A 73 44.55 -142.91 67.48
N GLU A 74 45.17 -143.43 66.43
CA GLU A 74 45.60 -142.62 65.28
C GLU A 74 44.39 -141.97 64.60
N LEU A 75 43.29 -142.69 64.42
CA LEU A 75 42.07 -142.15 63.81
C LEU A 75 41.40 -141.09 64.69
N SER A 76 41.38 -141.24 66.03
CA SER A 76 40.87 -140.18 66.91
C SER A 76 41.78 -138.96 66.95
N GLN A 77 43.11 -139.12 66.90
CA GLN A 77 44.07 -138.01 66.74
C GLN A 77 43.91 -137.29 65.39
N LYS A 78 43.67 -138.03 64.30
CA LYS A 78 43.42 -137.43 62.97
C LYS A 78 42.09 -136.70 62.93
N ASN A 79 41.03 -137.24 63.53
CA ASN A 79 39.75 -136.55 63.67
C ASN A 79 39.91 -135.26 64.49
N LEU A 80 40.57 -135.31 65.66
CA LEU A 80 40.80 -134.12 66.49
C LEU A 80 41.66 -133.06 65.77
N MET A 81 42.64 -133.47 64.96
CA MET A 81 43.38 -132.53 64.10
C MET A 81 42.49 -131.92 63.00
N ILE A 82 41.60 -132.70 62.39
CA ILE A 82 40.63 -132.23 61.39
C ILE A 82 39.63 -131.26 62.03
N ASP A 83 39.17 -131.54 63.26
CA ASP A 83 38.20 -130.71 63.96
C ASP A 83 38.83 -129.40 64.47
N ASN A 84 40.07 -129.43 64.95
CA ASN A 84 40.84 -128.20 65.21
C ASN A 84 40.97 -127.34 63.93
N LEU A 85 41.34 -127.95 62.79
CA LEU A 85 41.43 -127.24 61.52
C LEU A 85 40.06 -126.69 61.06
N LYS A 86 38.94 -127.40 61.31
CA LYS A 86 37.60 -126.85 61.06
C LYS A 86 37.34 -125.61 61.92
N VAL A 87 37.69 -125.61 63.20
CA VAL A 87 37.53 -124.45 64.09
C VAL A 87 38.41 -123.28 63.63
N GLU A 88 39.65 -123.54 63.22
CA GLU A 88 40.53 -122.51 62.62
C GLU A 88 39.95 -121.92 61.32
N TYR A 89 39.34 -122.74 60.45
CA TYR A 89 38.69 -122.24 59.24
C TYR A 89 37.34 -121.56 59.49
N LEU A 90 36.54 -122.03 60.47
CA LEU A 90 35.26 -121.42 60.84
C LEU A 90 35.47 -120.05 61.48
N THR A 91 36.33 -119.95 62.49
CA THR A 91 36.74 -118.66 63.06
C THR A 91 37.35 -117.72 62.01
N LYS A 92 38.01 -118.26 60.98
CA LYS A 92 38.51 -117.45 59.86
C LYS A 92 37.44 -117.03 58.84
N ILE A 93 36.34 -117.78 58.71
CA ILE A 93 35.16 -117.37 57.95
C ILE A 93 34.41 -116.28 58.71
N GLU A 94 34.15 -116.48 60.00
CA GLU A 94 33.54 -115.49 60.90
C GLU A 94 34.32 -114.16 60.87
N GLU A 95 35.64 -114.21 61.01
CA GLU A 95 36.54 -113.06 60.85
C GLU A 95 36.42 -112.34 59.50
N LEU A 96 36.07 -113.04 58.42
CA LEU A 96 35.95 -112.47 57.07
C LEU A 96 34.54 -111.97 56.80
N GLU A 97 33.52 -112.60 57.36
CA GLU A 97 32.13 -112.17 57.32
C GLU A 97 31.91 -110.91 58.16
N GLU A 98 32.51 -110.81 59.35
CA GLU A 98 32.57 -109.58 60.15
C GLU A 98 33.18 -108.43 59.33
N LYS A 99 34.36 -108.62 58.75
CA LYS A 99 35.06 -107.62 57.92
C LYS A 99 34.28 -107.26 56.64
N LEU A 100 33.52 -108.20 56.08
CA LEU A 100 32.62 -107.97 54.94
C LEU A 100 31.42 -107.13 55.36
N ASN A 101 30.80 -107.44 56.50
CA ASN A 101 29.67 -106.68 57.05
C ASN A 101 30.08 -105.25 57.41
N ASP A 102 31.26 -105.07 58.01
CA ASP A 102 31.89 -103.76 58.24
C ASP A 102 32.07 -102.97 56.94
N ALA A 103 32.64 -103.60 55.90
CA ALA A 103 32.83 -102.96 54.60
C ALA A 103 31.48 -102.62 53.92
N VAL A 104 30.45 -103.45 54.10
CA VAL A 104 29.09 -103.20 53.61
C VAL A 104 28.43 -102.03 54.36
N HIS A 105 28.53 -101.97 55.69
CA HIS A 105 28.01 -100.84 56.47
C HIS A 105 28.75 -99.53 56.18
N GLN A 106 30.07 -99.56 56.05
CA GLN A 106 30.86 -98.39 55.63
C GLN A 106 30.44 -97.91 54.23
N LYS A 107 30.23 -98.83 53.28
CA LYS A 107 29.70 -98.52 51.94
C LYS A 107 28.29 -97.92 51.99
N GLN A 108 27.39 -98.47 52.79
CA GLN A 108 26.03 -97.94 52.97
C GLN A 108 26.05 -96.53 53.57
N LEU A 109 26.84 -96.30 54.62
CA LEU A 109 26.99 -95.00 55.27
C LEU A 109 27.59 -93.96 54.32
N LEU A 110 28.57 -94.35 53.50
CA LEU A 110 29.14 -93.48 52.45
C LEU A 110 28.14 -93.18 51.32
N SER A 111 27.30 -94.14 50.92
CA SER A 111 26.20 -93.89 49.97
C SER A 111 25.21 -92.89 50.54
N LEU A 112 24.63 -93.15 51.71
CA LEU A 112 23.67 -92.25 52.35
C LEU A 112 24.23 -90.84 52.57
N ARG A 113 25.53 -90.72 52.87
CA ARG A 113 26.23 -89.42 52.96
C ARG A 113 26.35 -88.72 51.61
N LEU A 114 26.68 -89.45 50.54
CA LEU A 114 26.74 -88.90 49.18
C LEU A 114 25.34 -88.52 48.67
N ASP A 115 24.35 -89.39 48.87
CA ASP A 115 22.95 -89.17 48.47
C ASP A 115 22.35 -87.96 49.20
N SER A 116 22.65 -87.79 50.49
CA SER A 116 22.31 -86.59 51.28
C SER A 116 23.00 -85.32 50.75
N GLN A 117 24.29 -85.40 50.41
CA GLN A 117 25.03 -84.26 49.83
C GLN A 117 24.48 -83.88 48.44
N LEU A 118 24.15 -84.85 47.60
CA LEU A 118 23.53 -84.63 46.29
C LEU A 118 22.12 -84.04 46.42
N ALA A 119 21.32 -84.48 47.40
CA ALA A 119 20.00 -83.91 47.68
C ALA A 119 20.09 -82.44 48.11
N LEU A 120 21.01 -82.12 49.03
CA LEU A 120 21.25 -80.73 49.46
C LEU A 120 21.73 -79.84 48.29
N GLN A 121 22.70 -80.32 47.50
CA GLN A 121 23.17 -79.60 46.31
C GLN A 121 22.06 -79.36 45.28
N GLN A 122 21.15 -80.33 45.08
CA GLN A 122 19.98 -80.15 44.21
C GLN A 122 18.97 -79.15 44.78
N GLU A 123 18.74 -79.15 46.10
CA GLU A 123 17.81 -78.21 46.74
C GLU A 123 18.36 -76.78 46.71
N ASP A 124 19.64 -76.58 47.00
CA ASP A 124 20.28 -75.28 46.94
C ASP A 124 20.40 -74.77 45.50
N ALA A 125 20.69 -75.63 44.52
CA ALA A 125 20.59 -75.29 43.10
C ALA A 125 19.17 -74.84 42.71
N ARG A 126 18.11 -75.48 43.24
CA ARG A 126 16.71 -75.05 43.03
C ARG A 126 16.42 -73.70 43.70
N LYS A 127 16.91 -73.45 44.91
CA LYS A 127 16.78 -72.15 45.60
C LYS A 127 17.47 -71.03 44.82
N HIS A 128 18.71 -71.25 44.37
CA HIS A 128 19.43 -70.29 43.52
C HIS A 128 18.69 -70.05 42.20
N GLN A 129 18.18 -71.09 41.53
CA GLN A 129 17.37 -70.92 40.31
C GLN A 129 16.06 -70.17 40.56
N ALA A 130 15.42 -70.33 41.73
CA ALA A 130 14.22 -69.59 42.10
C ALA A 130 14.51 -68.10 42.36
N LEU A 131 15.59 -67.81 43.10
CA LEU A 131 16.05 -66.44 43.34
C LEU A 131 16.45 -65.74 42.04
N MET A 132 17.25 -66.38 41.18
CA MET A 132 17.63 -65.81 39.88
C MET A 132 16.43 -65.58 38.95
N LYS A 133 15.37 -66.38 39.04
CA LYS A 133 14.09 -66.13 38.34
C LYS A 133 13.38 -64.90 38.89
N GLN A 134 13.25 -64.80 40.22
CA GLN A 134 12.61 -63.64 40.87
C GLN A 134 13.39 -62.33 40.58
N GLU A 135 14.71 -62.37 40.64
CA GLU A 135 15.57 -61.25 40.26
C GLU A 135 15.38 -60.89 38.78
N MET A 136 15.41 -61.86 37.87
CA MET A 136 15.12 -61.65 36.44
C MET A 136 13.72 -61.05 36.21
N GLU A 137 12.69 -61.52 36.91
CA GLU A 137 11.33 -60.98 36.82
C GLU A 137 11.25 -59.51 37.29
N THR A 138 11.94 -59.15 38.38
CA THR A 138 12.01 -57.74 38.81
C THR A 138 12.79 -56.86 37.85
N ILE A 139 13.88 -57.38 37.25
CA ILE A 139 14.67 -56.68 36.22
C ILE A 139 13.82 -56.47 34.96
N LEU A 140 13.10 -57.49 34.49
CA LEU A 140 12.20 -57.42 33.33
C LEU A 140 11.04 -56.43 33.56
N LEU A 141 10.44 -56.45 34.76
CA LEU A 141 9.40 -55.48 35.12
C LEU A 141 9.95 -54.05 35.12
N ARG A 142 11.18 -53.85 35.64
CA ARG A 142 11.83 -52.53 35.64
C ARG A 142 12.24 -52.08 34.24
N GLN A 143 12.73 -53.00 33.40
CA GLN A 143 13.00 -52.74 31.99
C GLN A 143 11.73 -52.27 31.28
N LYS A 144 10.61 -52.97 31.45
CA LYS A 144 9.33 -52.59 30.82
C LYS A 144 8.87 -51.18 31.23
N GLN A 145 8.98 -50.81 32.52
CA GLN A 145 8.70 -49.44 32.98
C GLN A 145 9.61 -48.39 32.32
N LEU A 146 10.89 -48.71 32.14
CA LEU A 146 11.85 -47.83 31.48
C LEU A 146 11.58 -47.73 29.97
N GLU A 147 11.12 -48.80 29.32
CA GLU A 147 10.71 -48.79 27.92
C GLU A 147 9.43 -47.98 27.70
N GLU A 148 8.41 -48.16 28.56
CA GLU A 148 7.15 -47.39 28.54
C GLU A 148 7.39 -45.88 28.75
N THR A 149 8.23 -45.51 29.72
CA THR A 149 8.57 -44.09 29.97
C THR A 149 9.46 -43.51 28.86
N ASN A 150 10.38 -44.29 28.28
CA ASN A 150 11.17 -43.87 27.12
C ASN A 150 10.28 -43.69 25.87
N HIS A 151 9.23 -44.50 25.70
CA HIS A 151 8.23 -44.31 24.65
C HIS A 151 7.48 -42.98 24.81
N GLN A 152 6.93 -42.71 25.98
CA GLN A 152 6.23 -41.44 26.28
C GLN A 152 7.14 -40.21 26.09
N LEU A 153 8.42 -40.31 26.42
CA LEU A 153 9.40 -39.25 26.18
C LEU A 153 9.68 -39.06 24.67
N ARG A 154 9.73 -40.13 23.88
CA ARG A 154 9.85 -40.04 22.41
C ARG A 154 8.61 -39.45 21.75
N GLU A 155 7.42 -39.77 22.25
CA GLU A 155 6.15 -39.19 21.80
C GLU A 155 6.11 -37.69 22.07
N ARG A 156 6.34 -37.25 23.32
CA ARG A 156 6.41 -35.83 23.69
C ARG A 156 7.49 -35.06 22.92
N ALA A 157 8.67 -35.65 22.73
CA ALA A 157 9.71 -35.07 21.87
C ALA A 157 9.31 -35.06 20.39
N GLY A 158 8.41 -35.95 19.95
CA GLY A 158 7.76 -35.93 18.65
C GLY A 158 6.69 -34.84 18.52
N ASP A 159 5.93 -34.57 19.58
CA ASP A 159 4.94 -33.49 19.66
C ASP A 159 5.63 -32.13 19.55
N ILE A 160 6.69 -31.90 20.33
CA ILE A 160 7.51 -30.68 20.26
C ILE A 160 8.11 -30.51 18.85
N ARG A 161 8.64 -31.58 18.23
CA ARG A 161 9.13 -31.55 16.83
C ARG A 161 8.01 -31.42 15.77
N ARG A 162 6.74 -31.45 16.16
CA ARG A 162 5.59 -31.14 15.30
C ARG A 162 5.11 -29.70 15.50
N SER A 163 5.06 -29.19 16.73
CA SER A 163 4.72 -27.78 16.98
C SER A 163 5.81 -26.79 16.53
N LEU A 164 7.08 -27.19 16.53
CA LEU A 164 8.20 -26.38 16.01
C LEU A 164 8.33 -26.35 14.47
N ARG A 165 7.27 -26.68 13.73
CA ARG A 165 7.27 -26.60 12.25
C ARG A 165 6.76 -25.26 11.75
N ASP A 166 5.68 -24.77 12.36
CA ASP A 166 4.93 -23.62 11.87
C ASP A 166 5.19 -22.41 12.79
N LEU A 167 6.43 -21.90 12.75
CA LEU A 167 6.98 -20.87 13.64
C LEU A 167 6.82 -19.43 13.10
N GLU A 168 5.91 -19.20 12.16
CA GLU A 168 5.75 -17.89 11.52
C GLU A 168 4.98 -16.90 12.42
N LEU A 169 5.72 -16.00 13.08
CA LEU A 169 5.15 -14.84 13.77
C LEU A 169 4.94 -13.66 12.82
N THR A 170 3.86 -12.92 13.06
CA THR A 170 3.69 -11.53 12.60
C THR A 170 4.31 -10.55 13.58
N ASP A 171 4.72 -9.39 13.10
CA ASP A 171 5.33 -8.28 13.87
C ASP A 171 4.52 -7.94 15.14
N GLU A 172 3.20 -7.88 15.00
CA GLU A 172 2.29 -7.65 16.12
C GLU A 172 2.31 -8.75 17.20
N CYS A 173 2.54 -10.00 16.83
CA CYS A 173 2.59 -11.13 17.77
C CYS A 173 3.98 -11.25 18.40
N TYR A 174 5.03 -10.93 17.65
CA TYR A 174 6.39 -10.82 18.16
C TYR A 174 6.49 -9.78 19.30
N GLU A 175 6.02 -8.54 19.10
CA GLU A 175 6.09 -7.51 20.16
C GLU A 175 5.25 -7.89 21.40
N LYS A 176 4.11 -8.60 21.22
CA LYS A 176 3.31 -9.12 22.33
C LYS A 176 4.06 -10.20 23.13
N LEU A 177 4.64 -11.19 22.46
CA LEU A 177 5.40 -12.28 23.10
C LEU A 177 6.70 -11.79 23.75
N LYS A 178 7.40 -10.85 23.11
CA LYS A 178 8.63 -10.20 23.62
C LYS A 178 8.40 -9.42 24.92
N SER A 179 7.16 -8.99 25.19
CA SER A 179 6.80 -8.31 26.45
C SER A 179 6.66 -9.27 27.65
N LEU A 180 6.67 -10.59 27.42
CA LEU A 180 6.57 -11.62 28.46
C LEU A 180 7.95 -12.16 28.87
N PRO A 181 8.16 -12.50 30.15
CA PRO A 181 9.42 -13.10 30.61
C PRO A 181 9.56 -14.56 30.14
N GLU A 182 10.79 -15.02 29.96
CA GLU A 182 11.13 -16.36 29.42
C GLU A 182 10.48 -17.50 30.21
N ASP A 183 10.37 -17.39 31.54
CA ASP A 183 9.73 -18.38 32.42
C ASP A 183 8.23 -18.61 32.15
N GLN A 184 7.58 -17.72 31.39
CA GLN A 184 6.15 -17.77 31.08
C GLN A 184 5.86 -18.12 29.61
N LEU A 185 6.88 -18.13 28.74
CA LEU A 185 6.75 -18.48 27.33
C LEU A 185 6.79 -20.01 27.15
N SER A 186 5.90 -20.57 26.33
CA SER A 186 6.04 -21.97 25.94
C SER A 186 7.24 -22.18 25.02
N ILE A 187 7.78 -23.40 24.97
CA ILE A 187 8.94 -23.74 24.13
C ILE A 187 8.75 -23.30 22.65
N PRO A 188 7.58 -23.48 22.01
CA PRO A 188 7.33 -22.95 20.67
C PRO A 188 7.31 -21.42 20.57
N GLU A 189 6.81 -20.70 21.59
CA GLU A 189 6.75 -19.23 21.59
C GLU A 189 8.12 -18.59 21.81
N TYR A 190 8.93 -19.13 22.72
CA TYR A 190 10.32 -18.71 22.90
C TYR A 190 11.14 -18.95 21.62
N ILE A 191 11.00 -20.13 21.01
CA ILE A 191 11.71 -20.47 19.76
C ILE A 191 11.19 -19.64 18.59
N SER A 192 9.89 -19.33 18.49
CA SER A 192 9.36 -18.50 17.41
C SER A 192 9.78 -17.04 17.52
N VAL A 193 9.90 -16.48 18.74
CA VAL A 193 10.48 -15.14 18.97
C VAL A 193 11.95 -15.10 18.52
N GLN A 194 12.79 -16.05 18.97
CA GLN A 194 14.20 -16.13 18.58
C GLN A 194 14.38 -16.37 17.07
N PHE A 195 13.58 -17.26 16.48
CA PHE A 195 13.56 -17.52 15.04
C PHE A 195 13.14 -16.27 14.26
N TYR A 196 12.13 -15.53 14.73
CA TYR A 196 11.68 -14.28 14.13
C TYR A 196 12.76 -13.21 14.14
N GLU A 197 13.51 -13.00 15.22
CA GLU A 197 14.59 -11.99 15.25
C GLU A 197 15.67 -12.27 14.20
N VAL A 198 16.14 -13.53 14.12
CA VAL A 198 17.18 -13.94 13.16
C VAL A 198 16.65 -13.95 11.71
N VAL A 199 15.46 -14.47 11.47
CA VAL A 199 14.89 -14.55 10.12
C VAL A 199 14.41 -13.19 9.62
N HIS A 200 13.84 -12.34 10.47
CA HIS A 200 13.40 -11.00 10.07
C HIS A 200 14.60 -10.08 9.80
N SER A 201 15.67 -10.13 10.59
CA SER A 201 16.90 -9.38 10.29
C SER A 201 17.52 -9.81 8.96
N LEU A 202 17.66 -11.12 8.71
CA LEU A 202 18.11 -11.63 7.40
C LEU A 202 17.14 -11.28 6.26
N LYS A 203 15.81 -11.25 6.49
CA LYS A 203 14.82 -10.76 5.50
C LYS A 203 15.03 -9.28 5.16
N ARG A 204 15.35 -8.42 6.14
CA ARG A 204 15.70 -7.00 5.88
C ARG A 204 16.98 -6.89 5.06
N GLU A 205 18.05 -7.61 5.42
CA GLU A 205 19.30 -7.60 4.67
C GLU A 205 19.10 -8.09 3.22
N LEU A 206 18.28 -9.12 3.01
CA LEU A 206 17.90 -9.58 1.67
C LEU A 206 17.09 -8.53 0.90
N SER A 207 16.15 -7.83 1.54
CA SER A 207 15.43 -6.70 0.92
C SER A 207 16.37 -5.55 0.56
N ASP A 208 17.31 -5.16 1.43
CA ASP A 208 18.30 -4.13 1.15
C ASP A 208 19.23 -4.52 -0.01
N LEU A 209 19.65 -5.79 -0.07
CA LEU A 209 20.45 -6.33 -1.17
C LEU A 209 19.66 -6.44 -2.48
N GLN A 210 18.37 -6.76 -2.42
CA GLN A 210 17.45 -6.76 -3.56
C GLN A 210 17.30 -5.34 -4.13
N MET A 211 17.04 -4.33 -3.29
CA MET A 211 16.94 -2.92 -3.69
C MET A 211 18.26 -2.41 -4.30
N LYS A 212 19.42 -2.73 -3.70
CA LYS A 212 20.75 -2.38 -4.23
C LYS A 212 21.03 -3.07 -5.58
N LYS A 213 20.62 -4.32 -5.73
CA LYS A 213 20.73 -5.06 -7.00
C LYS A 213 19.86 -4.39 -8.08
N GLU A 214 18.64 -3.99 -7.73
CA GLU A 214 17.71 -3.34 -8.66
C GLU A 214 18.27 -1.99 -9.12
N SER A 215 18.71 -1.12 -8.21
CA SER A 215 19.35 0.16 -8.59
C SER A 215 20.61 -0.02 -9.44
N LEU A 216 21.47 -1.01 -9.12
CA LEU A 216 22.64 -1.32 -9.95
C LEU A 216 22.26 -1.87 -11.33
N THR A 217 21.15 -2.60 -11.47
CA THR A 217 20.66 -3.01 -12.79
C THR A 217 20.06 -1.85 -13.59
N GLU A 218 19.43 -0.87 -12.93
CA GLU A 218 18.98 0.36 -13.58
C GLU A 218 20.16 1.21 -14.06
N GLU A 219 21.18 1.44 -13.22
CA GLU A 219 22.43 2.11 -13.59
C GLU A 219 23.11 1.42 -14.78
N LEU A 220 23.28 0.09 -14.73
CA LEU A 220 23.82 -0.69 -15.85
C LEU A 220 22.96 -0.60 -17.12
N SER A 221 21.64 -0.46 -17.00
CA SER A 221 20.76 -0.22 -18.16
C SER A 221 20.95 1.20 -18.73
N GLY A 222 21.18 2.19 -17.87
CA GLY A 222 21.53 3.57 -18.26
C GLY A 222 22.86 3.63 -19.01
N TYR A 223 23.94 3.09 -18.44
CA TYR A 223 25.25 3.02 -19.09
C TYR A 223 25.20 2.24 -20.42
N ARG A 224 24.46 1.12 -20.49
CA ARG A 224 24.23 0.38 -21.75
C ARG A 224 23.50 1.22 -22.80
N SER A 225 22.57 2.07 -22.38
CA SER A 225 21.81 2.94 -23.30
C SER A 225 22.66 4.10 -23.80
N GLN A 226 23.46 4.72 -22.92
CA GLN A 226 24.45 5.76 -23.28
C GLN A 226 25.50 5.21 -24.26
N LEU A 227 26.02 4.00 -24.01
CA LEU A 227 26.98 3.34 -24.91
C LEU A 227 26.38 3.05 -26.29
N LYS A 228 25.10 2.66 -26.38
CA LYS A 228 24.40 2.50 -27.67
C LYS A 228 24.32 3.82 -28.42
N SER A 229 23.78 4.89 -27.80
CA SER A 229 23.65 6.18 -28.46
C SER A 229 25.00 6.78 -28.89
N LEU A 230 26.06 6.55 -28.11
CA LEU A 230 27.42 6.97 -28.48
C LEU A 230 27.97 6.15 -29.66
N THR A 231 27.72 4.84 -29.69
CA THR A 231 28.11 3.95 -30.81
C THR A 231 27.37 4.33 -32.09
N GLU A 232 26.06 4.60 -32.00
CA GLU A 232 25.22 5.06 -33.10
C GLU A 232 25.74 6.40 -33.66
N SER A 233 26.02 7.39 -32.80
CA SER A 233 26.59 8.67 -33.24
C SER A 233 27.99 8.53 -33.87
N TYR A 234 28.82 7.61 -33.37
CA TYR A 234 30.14 7.33 -33.94
C TYR A 234 30.05 6.63 -35.30
N GLU A 235 29.08 5.73 -35.49
CA GLU A 235 28.81 5.13 -36.79
C GLU A 235 28.32 6.16 -37.80
N ASP A 236 27.44 7.08 -37.42
CA ASP A 236 26.97 8.14 -38.31
C ASP A 236 28.07 9.16 -38.65
N GLU A 237 28.90 9.58 -37.68
CA GLU A 237 30.12 10.35 -37.97
C GLU A 237 31.05 9.62 -38.95
N ARG A 238 31.24 8.30 -38.77
CA ARG A 238 32.08 7.48 -39.64
C ARG A 238 31.50 7.39 -41.06
N ARG A 239 30.18 7.22 -41.20
CA ARG A 239 29.48 7.23 -42.51
C ARG A 239 29.67 8.56 -43.21
N CYS A 240 29.35 9.68 -42.54
CA CYS A 240 29.54 11.03 -43.07
C CYS A 240 31.01 11.32 -43.45
N ARG A 241 31.98 10.85 -42.66
CA ARG A 241 33.41 10.97 -42.96
C ARG A 241 33.80 10.23 -44.24
N SER A 242 33.35 8.98 -44.40
CA SER A 242 33.58 8.20 -45.64
C SER A 242 32.88 8.82 -46.86
N GLU A 243 31.68 9.37 -46.72
CA GLU A 243 31.00 10.10 -47.80
C GLU A 243 31.75 11.37 -48.21
N LEU A 244 32.29 12.13 -47.24
CA LEU A 244 33.13 13.30 -47.48
C LEU A 244 34.46 12.91 -48.14
N GLU A 245 35.10 11.81 -47.74
CA GLU A 245 36.31 11.28 -48.38
C GLU A 245 36.05 10.91 -49.85
N VAL A 246 34.98 10.17 -50.16
CA VAL A 246 34.57 9.84 -51.53
C VAL A 246 34.25 11.10 -52.34
N ARG A 247 33.58 12.09 -51.73
CA ARG A 247 33.32 13.40 -52.37
C ARG A 247 34.62 14.16 -52.68
N CYS A 248 35.59 14.15 -51.76
CA CYS A 248 36.89 14.80 -51.96
C CYS A 248 37.73 14.10 -53.04
N GLN A 249 37.70 12.76 -53.10
CA GLN A 249 38.32 11.99 -54.18
C GLN A 249 37.69 12.35 -55.54
N ARG A 250 36.35 12.36 -55.62
CA ARG A 250 35.64 12.70 -56.87
C ARG A 250 35.93 14.14 -57.32
N LEU A 251 35.87 15.10 -56.41
CA LEU A 251 36.25 16.50 -56.69
C LEU A 251 37.71 16.64 -57.14
N THR A 252 38.61 15.80 -56.61
CA THR A 252 40.03 15.80 -57.01
C THR A 252 40.22 15.29 -58.44
N LEU A 253 39.43 14.29 -58.86
CA LEU A 253 39.39 13.82 -60.25
C LEU A 253 38.75 14.86 -61.18
N GLU A 254 37.58 15.41 -60.82
CA GLU A 254 36.93 16.52 -61.55
C GLU A 254 37.88 17.73 -61.73
N LEU A 255 38.69 18.05 -60.71
CA LEU A 255 39.73 19.09 -60.76
C LEU A 255 40.99 18.71 -61.52
N ALA A 256 41.22 17.43 -61.83
CA ALA A 256 42.28 16.98 -62.72
C ALA A 256 41.81 17.02 -64.18
N ASP A 257 40.64 16.47 -64.46
CA ASP A 257 40.01 16.45 -65.79
C ASP A 257 39.80 17.87 -66.33
N THR A 258 39.29 18.79 -65.50
CA THR A 258 39.11 20.19 -65.89
C THR A 258 40.44 20.91 -66.15
N LYS A 259 41.50 20.62 -65.38
CA LYS A 259 42.85 21.15 -65.68
C LYS A 259 43.39 20.61 -67.00
N GLN A 260 43.16 19.33 -67.31
CA GLN A 260 43.55 18.74 -68.58
C GLN A 260 42.80 19.37 -69.76
N LEU A 261 41.47 19.52 -69.66
CA LEU A 261 40.66 20.20 -70.69
C LEU A 261 41.05 21.68 -70.89
N ILE A 262 41.50 22.37 -69.84
CA ILE A 262 42.02 23.74 -69.93
C ILE A 262 43.39 23.76 -70.61
N GLN A 263 44.28 22.80 -70.33
CA GLN A 263 45.58 22.66 -70.99
C GLN A 263 45.45 22.28 -72.48
N GLN A 264 44.44 21.48 -72.83
CA GLN A 264 44.10 21.12 -74.21
C GLN A 264 43.38 22.25 -74.96
N GLY A 265 42.78 23.22 -74.24
CA GLY A 265 42.06 24.37 -74.78
C GLY A 265 40.56 24.16 -74.99
N ASP A 266 40.13 22.90 -75.10
CA ASP A 266 38.74 22.49 -75.40
C ASP A 266 37.73 22.91 -74.33
N TYR A 267 38.17 23.14 -73.09
CA TYR A 267 37.30 23.55 -71.97
C TYR A 267 36.39 24.73 -72.32
N ARG A 268 36.85 25.71 -73.11
CA ARG A 268 36.04 26.88 -73.48
C ARG A 268 34.87 26.54 -74.39
N GLN A 269 35.00 25.52 -75.26
CA GLN A 269 33.89 25.08 -76.11
C GLN A 269 32.95 24.17 -75.32
N GLN A 270 33.48 23.12 -74.68
CA GLN A 270 32.65 22.11 -74.00
C GLN A 270 31.90 22.65 -72.78
N ASN A 271 32.42 23.68 -72.10
CA ASN A 271 31.75 24.27 -70.94
C ASN A 271 30.73 25.36 -71.31
N TYR A 272 30.75 25.90 -72.53
CA TYR A 272 29.81 26.95 -72.94
C TYR A 272 28.37 26.45 -72.93
N ASP A 273 28.09 25.28 -73.51
CA ASP A 273 26.74 24.72 -73.55
C ASP A 273 26.24 24.31 -72.16
N LYS A 274 27.12 23.85 -71.26
CA LYS A 274 26.77 23.54 -69.86
C LYS A 274 26.35 24.80 -69.10
N VAL A 275 27.22 25.82 -69.09
CA VAL A 275 26.95 27.12 -68.42
C VAL A 275 25.72 27.80 -69.02
N LYS A 276 25.49 27.66 -70.33
CA LYS A 276 24.27 28.13 -70.99
C LYS A 276 23.03 27.38 -70.49
N CYS A 277 23.06 26.05 -70.44
CA CYS A 277 21.92 25.26 -69.94
C CYS A 277 21.64 25.55 -68.45
N GLU A 278 22.67 25.68 -67.62
CA GLU A 278 22.54 26.08 -66.20
C GLU A 278 21.90 27.47 -66.07
N ARG A 279 22.38 28.45 -66.85
CA ARG A 279 21.74 29.79 -66.94
C ARG A 279 20.28 29.68 -67.37
N ASP A 280 19.98 28.94 -68.42
CA ASP A 280 18.63 28.84 -68.99
C ASP A 280 17.65 28.16 -67.98
N VAL A 281 18.14 27.24 -67.15
CA VAL A 281 17.41 26.68 -66.00
C VAL A 281 17.21 27.72 -64.90
N PHE A 282 18.26 28.44 -64.46
CA PHE A 282 18.12 29.46 -63.43
C PHE A 282 17.22 30.64 -63.87
N GLU A 283 17.26 31.04 -65.15
CA GLU A 283 16.32 32.02 -65.72
C GLU A 283 14.88 31.51 -65.66
N HIS A 284 14.65 30.22 -65.92
CA HIS A 284 13.33 29.60 -65.79
C HIS A 284 12.86 29.54 -64.33
N GLU A 285 13.72 29.12 -63.39
CA GLU A 285 13.42 29.10 -61.95
C GLU A 285 13.12 30.50 -61.41
N LEU A 286 13.91 31.52 -61.79
CA LEU A 286 13.66 32.91 -61.43
C LEU A 286 12.32 33.43 -61.97
N LEU A 287 11.91 33.02 -63.18
CA LEU A 287 10.61 33.35 -63.75
C LEU A 287 9.45 32.64 -63.03
N GLN A 288 9.63 31.37 -62.61
CA GLN A 288 8.65 30.69 -61.76
C GLN A 288 8.53 31.37 -60.39
N LEU A 289 9.66 31.66 -59.74
CA LEU A 289 9.70 32.27 -58.41
C LEU A 289 9.06 33.66 -58.40
N ARG A 290 9.28 34.46 -59.45
CA ARG A 290 8.61 35.77 -59.64
C ARG A 290 7.10 35.63 -59.79
N ARG A 291 6.60 34.69 -60.61
CA ARG A 291 5.15 34.44 -60.74
C ARG A 291 4.53 33.99 -59.41
N ASN A 292 5.22 33.10 -58.68
CA ASN A 292 4.76 32.65 -57.36
C ASN A 292 4.72 33.81 -56.34
N TYR A 293 5.72 34.70 -56.38
CA TYR A 293 5.74 35.93 -55.58
C TYR A 293 4.61 36.89 -55.97
N GLU A 294 4.37 37.14 -57.26
CA GLU A 294 3.29 37.99 -57.77
C GLU A 294 1.90 37.48 -57.33
N ILE A 295 1.66 36.16 -57.42
CA ILE A 295 0.43 35.51 -56.94
C ILE A 295 0.28 35.69 -55.42
N LEU A 296 1.36 35.47 -54.66
CA LEU A 296 1.35 35.63 -53.20
C LEU A 296 1.15 37.11 -52.78
N GLU A 297 1.74 38.06 -53.50
CA GLU A 297 1.58 39.49 -53.24
C GLU A 297 0.15 39.97 -53.55
N VAL A 298 -0.48 39.45 -54.61
CA VAL A 298 -1.90 39.69 -54.91
C VAL A 298 -2.80 39.11 -53.80
N SER A 299 -2.54 37.87 -53.36
CA SER A 299 -3.28 37.22 -52.27
C SER A 299 -3.14 37.98 -50.94
N TYR A 300 -1.91 38.43 -50.61
CA TYR A 300 -1.66 39.29 -49.45
C TYR A 300 -2.41 40.62 -49.54
N LYS A 301 -2.49 41.22 -50.75
CA LYS A 301 -3.25 42.46 -51.00
C LYS A 301 -4.78 42.25 -50.89
N THR A 302 -5.34 41.08 -51.18
CA THR A 302 -6.78 40.81 -50.95
C THR A 302 -7.06 40.55 -49.47
N GLN A 303 -6.30 39.68 -48.81
CA GLN A 303 -6.42 39.41 -47.37
C GLN A 303 -6.26 40.69 -46.52
N THR A 304 -5.33 41.59 -46.91
CA THR A 304 -5.14 42.87 -46.23
C THR A 304 -6.35 43.80 -46.39
N LYS A 305 -7.05 43.78 -47.53
CA LYS A 305 -8.31 44.52 -47.72
C LYS A 305 -9.42 43.93 -46.85
N GLU A 306 -9.66 42.63 -46.96
CA GLU A 306 -10.66 41.89 -46.17
C GLU A 306 -10.50 42.16 -44.67
N ARG A 307 -9.28 42.04 -44.13
CA ARG A 307 -8.97 42.39 -42.74
C ARG A 307 -9.27 43.85 -42.40
N ASN A 308 -8.94 44.79 -43.30
CA ASN A 308 -9.19 46.22 -43.08
C ASN A 308 -10.68 46.60 -43.22
N ASP A 309 -11.46 45.83 -43.97
CA ASP A 309 -12.91 46.03 -44.12
C ASP A 309 -13.67 45.43 -42.94
N LEU A 310 -13.31 44.21 -42.51
CA LEU A 310 -13.78 43.62 -41.23
C LEU A 310 -13.45 44.51 -40.03
N ALA A 311 -12.30 45.20 -40.03
CA ALA A 311 -11.95 46.16 -38.98
C ALA A 311 -12.87 47.40 -38.97
N LYS A 312 -13.40 47.82 -40.13
CA LYS A 312 -14.41 48.90 -40.20
C LYS A 312 -15.77 48.41 -39.71
N GLU A 313 -16.18 47.20 -40.08
CA GLU A 313 -17.43 46.58 -39.63
C GLU A 313 -17.44 46.38 -38.11
N LEU A 314 -16.32 45.91 -37.54
CA LEU A 314 -16.16 45.83 -36.09
C LEU A 314 -16.24 47.21 -35.43
N ALA A 315 -15.69 48.26 -36.05
CA ALA A 315 -15.78 49.62 -35.54
C ALA A 315 -17.22 50.20 -35.61
N THR A 316 -17.99 49.91 -36.67
CA THR A 316 -19.40 50.36 -36.77
C THR A 316 -20.32 49.60 -35.83
N VAL A 317 -20.10 48.29 -35.63
CA VAL A 317 -20.80 47.48 -34.61
C VAL A 317 -20.46 47.95 -33.20
N GLN A 318 -19.20 48.31 -32.92
CA GLN A 318 -18.82 48.89 -31.62
C GLN A 318 -19.50 50.25 -31.39
N GLN A 319 -19.67 51.07 -32.44
CA GLN A 319 -20.40 52.33 -32.36
C GLN A 319 -21.90 52.12 -32.13
N SER A 320 -22.56 51.17 -32.81
CA SER A 320 -23.99 50.90 -32.58
C SER A 320 -24.26 50.29 -31.21
N LEU A 321 -23.38 49.41 -30.71
CA LEU A 321 -23.43 48.90 -29.33
C LEU A 321 -23.30 50.02 -28.30
N ASN A 322 -22.39 50.97 -28.52
CA ASN A 322 -22.23 52.15 -27.67
C ASN A 322 -23.44 53.12 -27.70
N LEU A 323 -24.25 53.11 -28.77
CA LEU A 323 -25.52 53.84 -28.82
C LEU A 323 -26.62 53.08 -28.07
N LEU A 324 -26.82 51.79 -28.37
CA LEU A 324 -27.81 50.94 -27.71
C LEU A 324 -27.61 50.87 -26.18
N GLN A 325 -26.36 50.91 -25.70
CA GLN A 325 -26.07 50.98 -24.27
C GLN A 325 -26.51 52.32 -23.66
N LYS A 326 -26.37 53.45 -24.36
CA LYS A 326 -26.90 54.75 -23.91
C LYS A 326 -28.43 54.79 -23.92
N ASP A 327 -29.06 54.20 -24.94
CA ASP A 327 -30.52 54.13 -25.04
C ASP A 327 -31.10 53.25 -23.92
N LYS A 328 -30.46 52.12 -23.63
CA LYS A 328 -30.75 51.27 -22.47
C LYS A 328 -30.61 52.03 -21.15
N ASP A 329 -29.52 52.79 -20.97
CA ASP A 329 -29.30 53.55 -19.74
C ASP A 329 -30.27 54.75 -19.59
N TYR A 330 -30.72 55.33 -20.71
CA TYR A 330 -31.79 56.32 -20.73
C TYR A 330 -33.15 55.71 -20.34
N LEU A 331 -33.53 54.59 -20.97
CA LEU A 331 -34.78 53.88 -20.67
C LEU A 331 -34.82 53.34 -19.24
N ASN A 332 -33.68 52.90 -18.69
CA ASN A 332 -33.56 52.50 -17.29
C ASN A 332 -33.83 53.66 -16.32
N ARG A 333 -33.33 54.88 -16.62
CA ARG A 333 -33.63 56.08 -15.82
C ARG A 333 -35.11 56.46 -15.94
N GLN A 334 -35.67 56.45 -17.14
CA GLN A 334 -37.08 56.74 -17.36
C GLN A 334 -38.00 55.74 -16.64
N ASN A 335 -37.67 54.45 -16.67
CA ASN A 335 -38.39 53.43 -15.90
C ASN A 335 -38.28 53.68 -14.39
N MET A 336 -37.09 54.02 -13.87
CA MET A 336 -36.91 54.33 -12.45
C MET A 336 -37.74 55.56 -12.02
N GLU A 337 -37.76 56.63 -12.84
CA GLU A 337 -38.62 57.79 -12.61
C GLU A 337 -40.11 57.42 -12.62
N LEU A 338 -40.55 56.58 -13.56
CA LEU A 338 -41.94 56.14 -13.65
C LEU A 338 -42.33 55.25 -12.47
N SER A 339 -41.49 54.30 -12.05
CA SER A 339 -41.72 53.49 -10.85
C SER A 339 -41.83 54.34 -9.59
N VAL A 340 -40.99 55.36 -9.43
CA VAL A 340 -41.09 56.31 -8.31
C VAL A 340 -42.40 57.11 -8.37
N ARG A 341 -42.84 57.55 -9.56
CA ARG A 341 -44.12 58.27 -9.73
C ARG A 341 -45.33 57.37 -9.46
N CYS A 342 -45.31 56.11 -9.90
CA CYS A 342 -46.36 55.13 -9.58
C CYS A 342 -46.50 54.96 -8.07
N ALA A 343 -45.39 54.71 -7.37
CA ALA A 343 -45.37 54.58 -5.91
C ALA A 343 -45.96 55.83 -5.20
N HIS A 344 -45.68 57.05 -5.69
CA HIS A 344 -46.24 58.28 -5.11
C HIS A 344 -47.76 58.44 -5.35
N GLU A 345 -48.28 58.01 -6.49
CA GLU A 345 -49.73 58.04 -6.75
C GLU A 345 -50.46 56.86 -6.10
N GLU A 346 -49.80 55.71 -5.89
CA GLU A 346 -50.25 54.59 -5.05
C GLU A 346 -50.40 55.05 -3.58
N ASP A 347 -49.34 55.63 -2.99
CA ASP A 347 -49.34 56.29 -1.67
C ASP A 347 -50.49 57.30 -1.50
N ARG A 348 -50.81 58.02 -2.58
CA ARG A 348 -51.87 59.03 -2.60
C ARG A 348 -53.26 58.40 -2.72
N LEU A 349 -53.42 57.35 -3.52
CA LEU A 349 -54.66 56.59 -3.65
C LEU A 349 -55.02 55.91 -2.33
N GLU A 350 -54.06 55.34 -1.60
CA GLU A 350 -54.30 54.80 -0.25
C GLU A 350 -54.81 55.89 0.72
N ARG A 351 -54.17 57.06 0.75
CA ARG A 351 -54.61 58.20 1.58
C ARG A 351 -56.02 58.68 1.21
N LEU A 352 -56.35 58.72 -0.08
CA LEU A 352 -57.68 59.09 -0.57
C LEU A 352 -58.75 58.02 -0.28
N GLN A 353 -58.38 56.73 -0.30
CA GLN A 353 -59.26 55.63 0.11
C GLN A 353 -59.58 55.73 1.60
N ILE A 354 -58.57 55.97 2.47
CA ILE A 354 -58.78 56.19 3.90
C ILE A 354 -59.74 57.37 4.13
N GLN A 355 -59.51 58.51 3.48
CA GLN A 355 -60.41 59.68 3.56
C GLN A 355 -61.82 59.38 3.06
N LEU A 356 -61.98 58.54 2.01
CA LEU A 356 -63.27 58.11 1.51
C LEU A 356 -64.01 57.21 2.52
N GLU A 357 -63.34 56.24 3.13
CA GLU A 357 -63.96 55.37 4.13
C GLU A 357 -64.33 56.13 5.41
N ASP A 358 -63.53 57.09 5.85
CA ASP A 358 -63.87 57.94 6.99
C ASP A 358 -65.03 58.90 6.67
N ALA A 359 -65.09 59.46 5.44
CA ALA A 359 -66.22 60.25 4.98
C ALA A 359 -67.52 59.42 4.82
N LYS A 360 -67.42 58.14 4.44
CA LYS A 360 -68.57 57.21 4.44
C LYS A 360 -69.10 56.99 5.86
N LYS A 361 -68.24 56.65 6.83
CA LYS A 361 -68.64 56.46 8.25
C LYS A 361 -69.34 57.70 8.80
N ALA A 362 -68.74 58.88 8.62
CA ALA A 362 -69.33 60.15 9.05
C ALA A 362 -70.68 60.44 8.36
N ARG A 363 -70.86 60.03 7.11
CA ARG A 363 -72.17 60.10 6.45
C ARG A 363 -73.16 59.07 6.99
N GLU A 364 -72.74 57.84 7.24
CA GLU A 364 -73.58 56.79 7.82
C GLU A 364 -74.09 57.20 9.22
N GLU A 365 -73.25 57.84 10.04
CA GLU A 365 -73.64 58.46 11.31
C GLU A 365 -74.68 59.58 11.12
N ILE A 366 -74.49 60.48 10.14
CA ILE A 366 -75.46 61.56 9.85
C ILE A 366 -76.78 61.01 9.32
N ASP A 367 -76.77 60.05 8.39
CA ASP A 367 -77.97 59.44 7.84
C ASP A 367 -78.71 58.60 8.92
N HIS A 368 -77.98 58.00 9.87
CA HIS A 368 -78.57 57.36 11.05
C HIS A 368 -79.32 58.38 11.92
N HIS A 369 -78.66 59.46 12.34
CA HIS A 369 -79.31 60.52 13.13
C HIS A 369 -80.46 61.19 12.38
N LYS A 370 -80.33 61.42 11.08
CA LYS A 370 -81.41 61.96 10.24
C LYS A 370 -82.64 61.04 10.25
N ALA A 371 -82.46 59.72 10.15
CA ALA A 371 -83.55 58.76 10.25
C ALA A 371 -84.22 58.78 11.65
N GLU A 372 -83.44 58.96 12.72
CA GLU A 372 -83.99 59.16 14.08
C GLU A 372 -84.85 60.43 14.19
N TYR A 373 -84.39 61.54 13.60
CA TYR A 373 -85.13 62.82 13.61
C TYR A 373 -86.37 62.79 12.70
N GLU A 374 -86.28 62.24 11.49
CA GLU A 374 -87.43 62.11 10.59
C GLU A 374 -88.52 61.21 11.17
N LYS A 375 -88.15 60.15 11.90
CA LYS A 375 -89.09 59.32 12.65
C LYS A 375 -89.84 60.12 13.71
N ARG A 376 -89.13 60.87 14.57
CA ARG A 376 -89.74 61.73 15.61
C ARG A 376 -90.65 62.80 14.99
N LEU A 377 -90.21 63.46 13.93
CA LEU A 377 -91.01 64.47 13.23
C LEU A 377 -92.28 63.88 12.60
N HIS A 378 -92.22 62.64 12.08
CA HIS A 378 -93.39 61.96 11.56
C HIS A 378 -94.40 61.61 12.68
N GLU A 379 -93.89 61.11 13.82
CA GLU A 379 -94.68 60.85 15.03
C GLU A 379 -95.34 62.12 15.60
N GLU A 380 -94.68 63.29 15.50
CA GLU A 380 -95.23 64.60 15.88
C GLU A 380 -96.23 65.14 14.84
N LEU A 381 -95.95 65.01 13.53
CA LEU A 381 -96.82 65.51 12.47
C LEU A 381 -98.15 64.76 12.39
N GLU A 382 -98.18 63.45 12.64
CA GLU A 382 -99.45 62.71 12.75
C GLU A 382 -100.25 63.14 13.99
N GLN A 383 -99.60 63.42 15.12
CA GLN A 383 -100.28 64.01 16.28
C GLN A 383 -100.87 65.41 15.99
N ILE A 384 -100.20 66.22 15.18
CA ILE A 384 -100.72 67.53 14.73
C ILE A 384 -101.89 67.32 13.75
N ARG A 385 -101.75 66.46 12.73
CA ARG A 385 -102.81 66.15 11.75
C ARG A 385 -104.10 65.71 12.41
N LEU A 386 -104.00 64.82 13.40
CA LEU A 386 -105.14 64.35 14.19
C LEU A 386 -105.85 65.49 14.93
N LYS A 387 -105.11 66.43 15.53
CA LYS A 387 -105.67 67.62 16.19
C LYS A 387 -106.29 68.61 15.18
N THR A 388 -105.58 68.95 14.11
CA THR A 388 -106.06 69.94 13.13
C THR A 388 -107.31 69.45 12.38
N ASN A 389 -107.47 68.15 12.16
CA ASN A 389 -108.71 67.61 11.58
C ASN A 389 -109.90 67.82 12.53
N GLN A 390 -109.71 67.58 13.83
CA GLN A 390 -110.74 67.85 14.86
C GLN A 390 -111.10 69.35 14.93
N GLU A 391 -110.13 70.25 14.78
CA GLU A 391 -110.34 71.70 14.72
C GLU A 391 -111.02 72.16 13.42
N ILE A 392 -110.69 71.56 12.27
CA ILE A 392 -111.34 71.87 10.97
C ILE A 392 -112.81 71.47 10.98
N GLU A 393 -113.16 70.33 11.59
CA GLU A 393 -114.55 69.91 11.74
C GLU A 393 -115.34 70.88 12.65
N GLN A 394 -114.71 71.41 13.70
CA GLN A 394 -115.28 72.48 14.52
C GLN A 394 -115.48 73.78 13.71
N LEU A 395 -114.44 74.28 13.02
CA LEU A 395 -114.49 75.52 12.25
C LEU A 395 -115.46 75.47 11.05
N ARG A 396 -115.66 74.29 10.45
CA ARG A 396 -116.69 74.07 9.42
C ARG A 396 -118.10 74.25 9.98
N SER A 397 -118.34 73.90 11.23
CA SER A 397 -119.64 74.12 11.87
C SER A 397 -119.88 75.61 12.16
N THR A 398 -118.90 76.32 12.75
CA THR A 398 -119.04 77.74 13.12
C THR A 398 -119.10 78.68 11.91
N SER A 399 -118.32 78.41 10.86
CA SER A 399 -118.28 79.27 9.66
C SER A 399 -119.61 79.27 8.90
N LYS A 400 -120.34 78.14 8.93
CA LYS A 400 -121.68 78.05 8.33
C LYS A 400 -122.64 79.06 8.98
N GLU A 401 -122.63 79.16 10.31
CA GLU A 401 -123.46 80.14 11.02
C GLU A 401 -123.05 81.61 10.78
N MET A 402 -121.80 81.87 10.36
CA MET A 402 -121.32 83.23 10.06
C MET A 402 -121.87 83.74 8.72
N TYR A 403 -121.84 82.93 7.66
CA TYR A 403 -122.43 83.30 6.37
C TYR A 403 -123.94 83.56 6.45
N GLU A 404 -124.64 82.84 7.33
CA GLU A 404 -126.05 83.03 7.64
C GLU A 404 -126.33 84.32 8.44
N ARG A 405 -125.30 84.96 9.03
CA ARG A 405 -125.37 86.30 9.66
C ARG A 405 -125.07 87.40 8.64
N GLU A 406 -123.94 87.33 7.93
CA GLU A 406 -123.48 88.41 7.03
C GLU A 406 -124.41 88.68 5.84
N ASN A 407 -125.10 87.65 5.33
CA ASN A 407 -126.13 87.78 4.28
C ASN A 407 -127.33 88.69 4.66
N ARG A 408 -127.43 89.10 5.93
CA ARG A 408 -128.41 90.10 6.42
C ARG A 408 -127.84 91.51 6.24
N ASN A 409 -126.67 91.78 6.84
CA ASN A 409 -126.00 93.09 6.85
C ASN A 409 -125.77 93.67 5.45
N LEU A 410 -125.39 92.83 4.46
CA LEU A 410 -125.17 93.30 3.08
C LEU A 410 -126.43 93.88 2.41
N ARG A 411 -127.63 93.51 2.89
CA ARG A 411 -128.90 94.05 2.39
C ARG A 411 -129.15 95.46 2.93
N GLU A 412 -128.77 95.69 4.19
CA GLU A 412 -128.92 96.97 4.89
C GLU A 412 -127.92 98.02 4.36
N ALA A 413 -126.66 97.63 4.13
CA ALA A 413 -125.61 98.53 3.65
C ALA A 413 -125.90 99.15 2.27
N ARG A 414 -126.55 98.39 1.37
CA ARG A 414 -126.99 98.84 0.05
C ARG A 414 -127.91 100.06 0.14
N ASP A 415 -128.85 100.05 1.08
CA ASP A 415 -129.93 101.04 1.15
C ASP A 415 -129.44 102.39 1.69
N ASN A 416 -128.43 102.38 2.55
CA ASN A 416 -127.74 103.59 3.00
C ASN A 416 -127.00 104.32 1.85
N ALA A 417 -126.36 103.57 0.94
CA ALA A 417 -125.55 104.17 -0.13
C ALA A 417 -126.35 105.04 -1.11
N VAL A 418 -127.65 104.77 -1.26
CA VAL A 418 -128.56 105.59 -2.09
C VAL A 418 -128.71 107.00 -1.52
N ALA A 419 -128.81 107.12 -0.19
CA ALA A 419 -129.00 108.39 0.51
C ALA A 419 -127.74 109.26 0.62
N GLU A 420 -126.56 108.73 0.26
CA GLU A 420 -125.29 109.48 0.23
C GLU A 420 -125.18 110.33 -1.04
N LYS A 421 -125.58 109.76 -2.19
CA LYS A 421 -125.48 110.38 -3.52
C LYS A 421 -126.23 111.71 -3.63
N GLU A 422 -127.42 111.80 -3.05
CA GLU A 422 -128.29 112.98 -3.16
C GLU A 422 -127.68 114.23 -2.50
N ARG A 423 -126.82 114.04 -1.48
CA ARG A 423 -126.09 115.11 -0.79
C ARG A 423 -124.91 115.69 -1.59
N ALA A 424 -124.43 115.01 -2.64
CA ALA A 424 -123.31 115.50 -3.45
C ALA A 424 -123.75 116.56 -4.49
N VAL A 425 -124.94 116.41 -5.07
CA VAL A 425 -125.46 117.23 -6.19
C VAL A 425 -125.73 118.69 -5.80
N THR A 426 -125.85 118.99 -4.50
CA THR A 426 -126.06 120.35 -3.99
C THR A 426 -124.78 121.16 -3.89
N ALA A 427 -123.62 120.53 -3.63
CA ALA A 427 -122.38 121.22 -3.29
C ALA A 427 -121.67 121.89 -4.48
N GLU A 428 -121.79 121.32 -5.69
CA GLU A 428 -121.07 121.79 -6.88
C GLU A 428 -121.48 123.20 -7.33
N LYS A 429 -122.70 123.65 -7.00
CA LYS A 429 -123.25 124.92 -7.49
C LYS A 429 -122.65 126.17 -6.81
N ASP A 430 -122.02 126.01 -5.64
CA ASP A 430 -121.49 127.14 -4.86
C ASP A 430 -120.04 127.52 -5.22
N SER A 431 -119.26 126.62 -5.82
CA SER A 431 -117.86 126.87 -6.20
C SER A 431 -117.72 127.80 -7.41
N LEU A 432 -118.71 127.81 -8.31
CA LEU A 432 -118.75 128.59 -9.55
C LEU A 432 -118.82 130.12 -9.40
N ARG A 433 -118.82 130.68 -8.17
CA ARG A 433 -119.11 132.11 -7.91
C ARG A 433 -117.99 132.92 -7.26
N LYS A 434 -116.81 132.33 -6.99
CA LYS A 434 -115.84 132.92 -6.04
C LYS A 434 -114.44 133.21 -6.58
N TYR A 435 -114.14 132.96 -7.86
CA TYR A 435 -112.81 133.21 -8.43
C TYR A 435 -112.76 134.12 -9.67
N ASP A 436 -113.87 134.78 -10.03
CA ASP A 436 -113.93 135.80 -11.10
C ASP A 436 -113.18 137.13 -10.79
N GLN A 437 -112.37 137.20 -9.72
CA GLN A 437 -111.94 138.49 -9.14
C GLN A 437 -110.43 138.81 -9.19
N LEU A 438 -109.53 137.87 -9.52
CA LEU A 438 -108.08 138.14 -9.50
C LEU A 438 -107.34 137.58 -10.73
N LEU A 439 -107.62 138.19 -11.88
CA LEU A 439 -106.69 138.27 -13.00
C LEU A 439 -105.79 139.49 -12.79
N GLU A 440 -104.45 139.30 -12.69
CA GLU A 440 -103.46 140.24 -13.25
C GLU A 440 -102.01 139.69 -13.25
N HIS A 441 -101.43 139.63 -14.46
CA HIS A 441 -99.99 139.54 -14.84
C HIS A 441 -99.17 138.22 -14.77
N LEU A 442 -98.30 138.07 -15.80
CA LEU A 442 -97.57 136.87 -16.32
C LEU A 442 -96.43 137.37 -17.27
N ALA A 443 -95.43 136.62 -17.78
CA ALA A 443 -94.68 135.39 -17.40
C ALA A 443 -93.59 135.08 -18.49
N VAL A 444 -92.71 134.07 -18.29
CA VAL A 444 -91.79 133.44 -19.31
C VAL A 444 -90.59 134.33 -19.76
N GLY A 445 -89.41 133.90 -20.27
CA GLY A 445 -88.73 132.61 -20.64
C GLY A 445 -87.23 132.89 -20.99
N LEU A 446 -86.42 132.10 -21.74
CA LEU A 446 -86.40 130.70 -22.22
C LEU A 446 -85.02 130.38 -22.92
N ASP A 447 -84.67 129.09 -23.11
CA ASP A 447 -83.67 128.51 -24.08
C ASP A 447 -82.16 128.94 -24.08
N SER A 448 -81.18 128.31 -24.80
CA SER A 448 -80.87 126.87 -25.08
C SER A 448 -79.48 126.67 -25.81
N TRP A 449 -78.66 125.68 -25.35
CA TRP A 449 -77.60 124.85 -26.01
C TRP A 449 -76.49 125.38 -27.00
N VAL A 450 -75.40 124.56 -27.15
CA VAL A 450 -74.54 124.25 -28.36
C VAL A 450 -73.01 124.62 -28.38
N VAL A 451 -72.14 123.57 -28.28
CA VAL A 451 -70.80 123.29 -28.93
C VAL A 451 -69.47 124.02 -28.54
N THR A 452 -68.33 123.37 -28.89
CA THR A 452 -66.86 123.58 -28.66
C THR A 452 -66.17 124.46 -29.77
N PRO A 453 -64.81 124.71 -29.92
CA PRO A 453 -63.59 123.98 -29.47
C PRO A 453 -62.24 124.78 -29.21
N GLU A 454 -61.10 124.05 -29.17
CA GLU A 454 -59.68 124.40 -29.56
C GLU A 454 -58.62 125.11 -28.64
N ALA A 455 -57.34 124.65 -28.82
CA ALA A 455 -56.02 125.37 -28.86
C ALA A 455 -55.13 125.76 -27.61
N PHE A 456 -54.00 125.02 -27.42
CA PHE A 456 -52.62 125.47 -27.04
C PHE A 456 -52.33 126.13 -25.64
N PHE A 457 -51.11 126.51 -25.13
CA PHE A 457 -49.69 126.55 -25.61
C PHE A 457 -48.61 126.63 -24.45
N TYR A 458 -47.31 126.39 -24.76
CA TYR A 458 -46.00 126.61 -24.04
C TYR A 458 -45.70 125.99 -22.64
N HIS A 459 -44.52 125.46 -22.21
CA HIS A 459 -43.04 125.54 -22.48
C HIS A 459 -42.22 126.62 -21.70
N PRO A 460 -40.86 126.59 -21.59
CA PRO A 460 -39.77 125.83 -22.27
C PRO A 460 -39.32 124.56 -21.46
N GLY A 461 -38.05 124.12 -21.21
CA GLY A 461 -36.65 124.49 -21.61
C GLY A 461 -35.58 123.89 -20.65
N PHE A 462 -34.25 123.82 -20.90
CA PHE A 462 -33.43 123.78 -22.13
C PHE A 462 -31.91 123.44 -21.83
N TRP A 463 -31.05 123.33 -22.87
CA TRP A 463 -29.56 123.18 -22.92
C TRP A 463 -28.91 121.77 -22.65
N VAL A 464 -27.82 121.24 -23.26
CA VAL A 464 -26.87 121.53 -24.41
C VAL A 464 -25.40 121.93 -24.03
N VAL A 465 -24.25 121.48 -24.63
CA VAL A 465 -23.80 120.23 -25.35
C VAL A 465 -22.26 120.25 -25.71
N THR A 466 -21.59 119.09 -25.95
CA THR A 466 -20.26 118.84 -26.66
C THR A 466 -18.93 119.37 -26.05
N PRO A 467 -17.69 119.10 -26.57
CA PRO A 467 -17.20 118.30 -27.74
C PRO A 467 -16.21 117.14 -27.32
N GLU A 468 -15.32 116.49 -28.09
CA GLU A 468 -14.63 116.78 -29.38
C GLU A 468 -13.94 115.53 -30.03
N ALA A 469 -13.42 115.70 -31.27
CA ALA A 469 -12.31 114.98 -31.92
C ALA A 469 -12.47 113.56 -32.57
N ASN A 470 -11.83 113.44 -33.75
CA ASN A 470 -11.54 112.24 -34.57
C ASN A 470 -10.16 111.63 -34.13
N PRO A 471 -9.60 110.49 -34.67
CA PRO A 471 -9.89 109.83 -35.95
C PRO A 471 -10.10 108.30 -35.94
N GLN A 472 -10.67 107.80 -37.03
CA GLN A 472 -10.69 106.36 -37.37
C GLN A 472 -9.36 105.89 -37.99
N PRO A 473 -8.85 104.70 -37.65
CA PRO A 473 -7.83 104.01 -38.45
C PRO A 473 -8.45 103.26 -39.64
N ASP A 474 -7.70 103.14 -40.74
CA ASP A 474 -8.19 102.58 -42.02
C ASP A 474 -8.67 101.10 -41.90
N PRO A 475 -9.97 100.82 -42.19
CA PRO A 475 -10.54 99.48 -42.08
C PRO A 475 -9.87 98.40 -42.94
N GLN A 476 -9.16 98.77 -44.02
CA GLN A 476 -8.50 97.78 -44.87
C GLN A 476 -7.19 97.27 -44.26
N MET A 477 -6.34 98.19 -43.76
CA MET A 477 -5.07 97.80 -43.13
C MET A 477 -5.29 97.02 -41.84
N TYR A 478 -6.27 97.41 -41.00
CA TYR A 478 -6.54 96.67 -39.76
C TYR A 478 -7.04 95.24 -40.02
N LYS A 479 -7.87 95.03 -41.06
CA LYS A 479 -8.30 93.68 -41.47
C LYS A 479 -7.13 92.86 -42.04
N LYS A 480 -6.28 93.47 -42.87
CA LYS A 480 -5.14 92.78 -43.51
C LYS A 480 -4.07 92.40 -42.48
N TYR A 481 -3.78 93.29 -41.52
CA TYR A 481 -2.94 93.00 -40.37
C TYR A 481 -3.53 91.89 -39.50
N ARG A 482 -4.84 91.93 -39.18
CA ARG A 482 -5.47 90.90 -38.35
C ARG A 482 -5.55 89.53 -39.05
N GLN A 483 -5.71 89.46 -40.37
CA GLN A 483 -5.57 88.22 -41.13
C GLN A 483 -4.13 87.71 -41.13
N MET A 484 -3.14 88.59 -41.28
CA MET A 484 -1.72 88.21 -41.19
C MET A 484 -1.37 87.70 -39.79
N GLN A 485 -1.84 88.38 -38.74
CA GLN A 485 -1.68 88.00 -37.35
C GLN A 485 -2.29 86.62 -37.07
N LEU A 486 -3.57 86.39 -37.41
CA LEU A 486 -4.22 85.09 -37.26
C LEU A 486 -3.51 83.99 -38.07
N GLY A 487 -2.99 84.32 -39.26
CA GLY A 487 -2.17 83.40 -40.06
C GLY A 487 -0.85 83.05 -39.37
N THR A 488 -0.17 84.01 -38.75
CA THR A 488 1.05 83.75 -37.96
C THR A 488 0.74 83.00 -36.66
N GLU A 489 -0.39 83.29 -35.99
CA GLU A 489 -0.82 82.59 -34.77
C GLU A 489 -1.18 81.13 -35.06
N SER A 490 -1.90 80.84 -36.17
CA SER A 490 -2.12 79.47 -36.65
C SER A 490 -0.79 78.77 -36.94
N LYS A 491 0.12 79.42 -37.67
CA LYS A 491 1.40 78.82 -38.05
C LYS A 491 2.33 78.59 -36.86
N VAL A 492 2.28 79.44 -35.83
CA VAL A 492 2.95 79.22 -34.55
C VAL A 492 2.31 78.06 -33.78
N ALA A 493 0.98 77.95 -33.76
CA ALA A 493 0.30 76.81 -33.13
C ALA A 493 0.60 75.48 -33.84
N GLU A 494 0.64 75.47 -35.18
CA GLU A 494 1.06 74.33 -36.01
C GLU A 494 2.50 73.91 -35.71
N LEU A 495 3.45 74.87 -35.69
CA LEU A 495 4.85 74.60 -35.39
C LEU A 495 5.05 74.15 -33.93
N LEU A 496 4.31 74.70 -32.97
CA LEU A 496 4.32 74.23 -31.57
C LEU A 496 3.74 72.82 -31.44
N HIS A 497 2.71 72.47 -32.20
CA HIS A 497 2.17 71.11 -32.22
C HIS A 497 3.15 70.11 -32.86
N GLN A 498 3.75 70.47 -34.00
CA GLN A 498 4.81 69.68 -34.63
C GLN A 498 6.02 69.50 -33.72
N SER A 499 6.44 70.56 -33.00
CA SER A 499 7.53 70.49 -32.01
C SER A 499 7.20 69.53 -30.86
N LYS A 500 5.96 69.50 -30.37
CA LYS A 500 5.51 68.55 -29.33
C LYS A 500 5.43 67.12 -29.85
N LEU A 501 4.95 66.91 -31.08
CA LEU A 501 4.99 65.58 -31.70
C LEU A 501 6.44 65.09 -31.84
N LYS A 502 7.36 65.97 -32.25
CA LYS A 502 8.79 65.64 -32.34
C LYS A 502 9.45 65.40 -30.97
N SER A 503 9.05 66.10 -29.91
CA SER A 503 9.56 65.77 -28.57
C SER A 503 9.10 64.38 -28.11
N PHE A 504 7.83 64.04 -28.26
CA PHE A 504 7.32 62.69 -27.96
C PHE A 504 7.97 61.59 -28.82
N GLU A 505 8.20 61.84 -30.11
CA GLU A 505 8.97 60.92 -30.96
C GLU A 505 10.41 60.72 -30.43
N THR A 506 11.09 61.79 -30.01
CA THR A 506 12.45 61.67 -29.45
C THR A 506 12.48 60.99 -28.07
N GLU A 507 11.49 61.24 -27.21
CA GLU A 507 11.35 60.57 -25.92
C GLU A 507 11.10 59.06 -26.11
N HIS A 508 10.22 58.69 -27.04
CA HIS A 508 9.97 57.29 -27.40
C HIS A 508 11.24 56.61 -27.94
N VAL A 509 11.97 57.25 -28.86
CA VAL A 509 13.24 56.71 -29.39
C VAL A 509 14.30 56.59 -28.29
N GLN A 510 14.39 57.55 -27.36
CA GLN A 510 15.31 57.47 -26.22
C GLN A 510 14.96 56.32 -25.26
N LEU A 511 13.68 56.07 -24.98
CA LEU A 511 13.26 54.93 -24.16
C LEU A 511 13.62 53.59 -24.84
N MET A 512 13.32 53.45 -26.13
CA MET A 512 13.73 52.27 -26.91
C MET A 512 15.26 52.09 -26.95
N GLN A 513 16.03 53.19 -27.02
CA GLN A 513 17.49 53.16 -26.96
C GLN A 513 18.01 52.71 -25.58
N GLN A 514 17.38 53.18 -24.49
CA GLN A 514 17.74 52.78 -23.13
C GLN A 514 17.39 51.31 -22.86
N GLU A 515 16.27 50.81 -23.37
CA GLU A 515 15.87 49.40 -23.25
C GLU A 515 16.80 48.49 -24.07
N THR A 516 17.07 48.82 -25.33
CA THR A 516 18.02 48.06 -26.16
C THR A 516 19.45 48.07 -25.59
N ALA A 517 19.90 49.18 -24.98
CA ALA A 517 21.19 49.25 -24.29
C ALA A 517 21.24 48.38 -23.01
N LYS A 518 20.14 48.32 -22.23
CA LYS A 518 20.03 47.40 -21.07
C LYS A 518 20.07 45.95 -21.52
N ASN A 519 19.31 45.60 -22.55
CA ASN A 519 19.24 44.24 -23.09
C ASN A 519 20.61 43.81 -23.66
N LEU A 520 21.32 44.69 -24.37
CA LEU A 520 22.68 44.43 -24.83
C LEU A 520 23.66 44.19 -23.66
N SER A 521 23.59 44.99 -22.60
CA SER A 521 24.42 44.83 -21.40
C SER A 521 24.12 43.50 -20.68
N GLN A 522 22.85 43.10 -20.59
CA GLN A 522 22.48 41.80 -20.04
C GLN A 522 23.06 40.65 -20.89
N CYS A 523 22.90 40.69 -22.22
CA CYS A 523 23.47 39.68 -23.11
C CYS A 523 25.00 39.60 -23.00
N GLN A 524 25.69 40.74 -22.82
CA GLN A 524 27.14 40.76 -22.59
C GLN A 524 27.52 40.06 -21.28
N MET A 525 26.82 40.34 -20.17
CA MET A 525 27.03 39.68 -18.88
C MET A 525 26.74 38.17 -18.94
N GLU A 526 25.75 37.75 -19.73
CA GLU A 526 25.46 36.34 -19.98
C GLU A 526 26.56 35.67 -20.81
N CYS A 527 27.04 36.31 -21.89
CA CYS A 527 28.20 35.84 -22.66
C CYS A 527 29.45 35.68 -21.79
N GLU A 528 29.80 36.66 -20.95
CA GLU A 528 30.92 36.52 -20.01
C GLU A 528 30.75 35.34 -19.04
N LYS A 529 29.53 35.13 -18.54
CA LYS A 529 29.21 34.02 -17.63
C LYS A 529 29.39 32.67 -18.32
N TYR A 530 28.95 32.53 -19.57
CA TYR A 530 29.16 31.32 -20.36
C TYR A 530 30.64 31.11 -20.72
N GLN A 531 31.37 32.18 -21.06
CA GLN A 531 32.82 32.10 -21.32
C GLN A 531 33.60 31.64 -20.08
N ARG A 532 33.35 32.24 -18.90
CA ARG A 532 33.97 31.79 -17.63
C ARG A 532 33.62 30.34 -17.30
N LYS A 533 32.38 29.90 -17.59
CA LYS A 533 31.97 28.48 -17.40
C LYS A 533 32.74 27.55 -18.34
N LEU A 534 32.93 27.93 -19.60
CA LEU A 534 33.75 27.16 -20.55
C LEU A 534 35.21 27.09 -20.09
N GLU A 535 35.81 28.21 -19.67
CA GLU A 535 37.20 28.23 -19.16
C GLU A 535 37.42 27.32 -17.95
N VAL A 536 36.43 27.18 -17.06
CA VAL A 536 36.48 26.24 -15.92
C VAL A 536 36.34 24.80 -16.41
N LEU A 537 35.32 24.48 -17.23
CA LEU A 537 35.11 23.14 -17.76
C LEU A 537 36.30 22.64 -18.61
N THR A 538 36.95 23.52 -19.36
CA THR A 538 38.17 23.20 -20.12
C THR A 538 39.35 22.87 -19.19
N LYS A 539 39.51 23.58 -18.07
CA LYS A 539 40.55 23.27 -17.06
C LYS A 539 40.26 21.95 -16.36
N GLU A 540 39.01 21.71 -15.97
CA GLU A 540 38.55 20.45 -15.38
C GLU A 540 38.79 19.29 -16.34
N PHE A 541 38.41 19.41 -17.62
CA PHE A 541 38.66 18.43 -18.67
C PHE A 541 40.15 18.09 -18.81
N TYR A 542 41.04 19.09 -18.94
CA TYR A 542 42.47 18.83 -19.05
C TYR A 542 43.08 18.21 -17.78
N SER A 543 42.58 18.58 -16.59
CA SER A 543 43.02 17.95 -15.34
C SER A 543 42.59 16.48 -15.25
N LEU A 544 41.35 16.18 -15.68
CA LEU A 544 40.83 14.82 -15.73
C LEU A 544 41.57 13.98 -16.77
N GLN A 545 41.81 14.52 -17.97
CA GLN A 545 42.62 13.90 -19.03
C GLN A 545 44.03 13.57 -18.52
N SER A 546 44.73 14.52 -17.91
CA SER A 546 46.08 14.27 -17.38
C SER A 546 46.08 13.21 -16.28
N SER A 547 45.05 13.17 -15.42
CA SER A 547 44.90 12.13 -14.40
C SER A 547 44.62 10.74 -14.99
N SER A 548 43.82 10.65 -16.06
CA SER A 548 43.49 9.37 -16.70
C SER A 548 44.63 8.85 -17.56
N GLU A 549 45.35 9.72 -18.28
CA GLU A 549 46.60 9.41 -18.97
C GLU A 549 47.66 8.86 -17.98
N THR A 550 47.84 9.53 -16.84
CA THR A 550 48.74 9.06 -15.76
C THR A 550 48.32 7.66 -15.28
N ARG A 551 47.02 7.45 -15.03
CA ARG A 551 46.51 6.14 -14.58
C ARG A 551 46.61 5.04 -15.63
N ILE A 552 46.49 5.37 -16.92
CA ILE A 552 46.72 4.44 -18.03
C ILE A 552 48.18 4.01 -18.04
N ILE A 553 49.13 4.94 -17.88
CA ILE A 553 50.56 4.64 -17.80
C ILE A 553 50.87 3.74 -16.59
N GLU A 554 50.33 4.03 -15.40
CA GLU A 554 50.48 3.17 -14.21
C GLU A 554 49.99 1.74 -14.44
N LEU A 555 48.83 1.58 -15.09
CA LEU A 555 48.28 0.25 -15.40
C LEU A 555 49.08 -0.47 -16.48
N GLN A 556 49.60 0.25 -17.47
CA GLN A 556 50.50 -0.31 -18.49
C GLN A 556 51.82 -0.79 -17.89
N THR A 557 52.45 -0.01 -17.01
CA THR A 557 53.70 -0.44 -16.33
C THR A 557 53.45 -1.65 -15.44
N GLN A 558 52.39 -1.65 -14.62
CA GLN A 558 52.02 -2.80 -13.80
C GLN A 558 51.75 -4.05 -14.64
N ASN A 559 51.05 -3.93 -15.77
CA ASN A 559 50.79 -5.06 -16.66
C ASN A 559 52.09 -5.59 -17.29
N SER A 560 53.03 -4.71 -17.65
CA SER A 560 54.36 -5.11 -18.15
C SER A 560 55.21 -5.81 -17.08
N GLU A 561 55.11 -5.40 -15.81
CA GLU A 561 55.74 -6.11 -14.69
C GLU A 561 55.14 -7.49 -14.46
N PHE A 562 53.81 -7.61 -14.51
CA PHE A 562 53.14 -8.90 -14.35
C PHE A 562 53.46 -9.85 -15.52
N GLN A 563 53.52 -9.35 -16.75
CA GLN A 563 53.96 -10.14 -17.90
C GLN A 563 55.41 -10.59 -17.73
N ALA A 564 56.34 -9.69 -17.38
CA ALA A 564 57.74 -10.06 -17.18
C ALA A 564 57.92 -11.10 -16.05
N ARG A 565 57.14 -11.02 -14.97
CA ARG A 565 57.11 -12.05 -13.92
C ARG A 565 56.55 -13.38 -14.44
N LEU A 566 55.47 -13.35 -15.22
CA LEU A 566 54.89 -14.54 -15.84
C LEU A 566 55.88 -15.21 -16.79
N ASP A 567 56.57 -14.45 -17.64
CA ASP A 567 57.64 -14.93 -18.51
C ASP A 567 58.78 -15.61 -17.73
N THR A 568 59.12 -15.12 -16.53
CA THR A 568 60.10 -15.79 -15.66
C THR A 568 59.56 -17.07 -15.02
N TYR A 569 58.28 -17.12 -14.62
CA TYR A 569 57.67 -18.34 -14.11
C TYR A 569 57.53 -19.42 -15.19
N GLU A 570 57.19 -19.04 -16.42
CA GLU A 570 57.16 -19.96 -17.56
C GLU A 570 58.53 -20.57 -17.88
N LYS A 571 59.61 -19.78 -17.78
CA LYS A 571 60.98 -20.27 -17.99
C LYS A 571 61.37 -21.27 -16.90
N LEU A 572 61.14 -20.92 -15.63
CA LEU A 572 61.37 -21.81 -14.50
C LEU A 572 60.51 -23.09 -14.56
N GLU A 573 59.30 -23.04 -15.12
CA GLU A 573 58.46 -24.23 -15.31
C GLU A 573 58.97 -25.11 -16.47
N LYS A 574 59.48 -24.52 -17.56
CA LYS A 574 60.15 -25.25 -18.66
C LYS A 574 61.44 -25.91 -18.20
N GLU A 575 62.30 -25.18 -17.48
CA GLU A 575 63.54 -25.70 -16.88
C GLU A 575 63.25 -26.88 -15.94
N LEU A 576 62.21 -26.79 -15.09
CA LEU A 576 61.78 -27.88 -14.21
C LEU A 576 61.22 -29.08 -14.98
N ASP A 577 60.43 -28.87 -16.03
CA ASP A 577 59.90 -29.96 -16.86
C ASP A 577 61.01 -30.66 -17.68
N GLU A 578 62.04 -29.93 -18.12
CA GLU A 578 63.24 -30.48 -18.76
C GLU A 578 64.07 -31.33 -17.78
N ILE A 579 64.28 -30.85 -16.54
CA ILE A 579 64.98 -31.62 -15.49
C ILE A 579 64.20 -32.90 -15.15
N ILE A 580 62.86 -32.80 -15.01
CA ILE A 580 62.00 -33.97 -14.75
C ILE A 580 62.12 -34.99 -15.90
N LEU A 581 62.11 -34.54 -17.17
CA LEU A 581 62.28 -35.41 -18.33
C LEU A 581 63.64 -36.12 -18.31
N GLN A 582 64.73 -35.36 -18.11
CA GLN A 582 66.09 -35.92 -18.00
C GLN A 582 66.17 -36.97 -16.89
N THR A 583 65.61 -36.70 -15.71
CA THR A 583 65.62 -37.66 -14.58
C THR A 583 64.77 -38.91 -14.81
N ALA A 584 63.79 -38.85 -15.72
CA ALA A 584 62.99 -40.01 -16.14
C ALA A 584 63.66 -40.84 -17.26
N GLU A 585 64.69 -40.30 -17.92
CA GLU A 585 65.51 -40.99 -18.93
C GLU A 585 66.79 -41.63 -18.32
N MET A 586 67.03 -41.46 -17.02
CA MET A 586 68.19 -42.00 -16.30
C MET A 586 67.93 -43.43 -15.78
N GLU A 587 68.87 -44.36 -16.04
CA GLU A 587 68.74 -45.77 -15.64
C GLU A 587 69.13 -46.06 -14.17
N ASP A 588 69.86 -45.17 -13.48
CA ASP A 588 70.17 -45.27 -12.05
C ASP A 588 69.21 -44.38 -11.22
N GLU A 589 68.25 -45.02 -10.55
CA GLU A 589 67.30 -44.38 -9.64
C GLU A 589 68.02 -43.52 -8.57
N ALA A 590 69.17 -43.98 -8.06
CA ALA A 590 69.91 -43.25 -7.04
C ALA A 590 70.60 -42.00 -7.59
N GLU A 591 70.98 -41.97 -8.88
CA GLU A 591 71.50 -40.76 -9.55
C GLU A 591 70.35 -39.80 -9.89
N ALA A 592 69.20 -40.32 -10.33
CA ALA A 592 68.00 -39.52 -10.59
C ALA A 592 67.50 -38.80 -9.32
N GLU A 593 67.46 -39.50 -8.17
CA GLU A 593 67.13 -38.87 -6.88
C GLU A 593 68.15 -37.79 -6.48
N ARG A 594 69.46 -38.01 -6.70
CA ARG A 594 70.51 -36.99 -6.44
C ARG A 594 70.27 -35.72 -7.26
N VAL A 595 69.97 -35.86 -8.55
CA VAL A 595 69.71 -34.72 -9.45
C VAL A 595 68.43 -33.99 -9.04
N LEU A 596 67.31 -34.68 -8.83
CA LEU A 596 66.06 -34.08 -8.35
C LEU A 596 66.25 -33.32 -7.02
N PHE A 597 66.93 -33.93 -6.04
CA PHE A 597 67.17 -33.32 -4.74
C PHE A 597 68.05 -32.06 -4.84
N SER A 598 69.00 -32.01 -5.76
CA SER A 598 69.86 -30.82 -6.00
C SER A 598 69.09 -29.60 -6.50
N TYR A 599 67.99 -29.81 -7.25
CA TYR A 599 67.02 -28.77 -7.63
C TYR A 599 65.91 -28.55 -6.58
N GLY A 600 66.10 -29.07 -5.36
CA GLY A 600 65.21 -28.83 -4.22
C GLY A 600 63.98 -29.75 -4.14
N TYR A 601 63.91 -30.80 -4.94
CA TYR A 601 62.82 -31.79 -4.87
C TYR A 601 62.93 -32.58 -3.55
N GLY A 602 62.07 -32.24 -2.57
CA GLY A 602 62.13 -32.79 -1.21
C GLY A 602 62.55 -31.77 -0.13
N ALA A 603 63.05 -30.60 -0.52
CA ALA A 603 63.08 -29.44 0.36
C ALA A 603 61.66 -28.86 0.55
N ASN A 604 61.44 -28.06 1.60
CA ASN A 604 60.13 -27.47 1.93
C ASN A 604 59.70 -26.31 0.99
N ILE A 605 59.81 -26.50 -0.31
CA ILE A 605 59.19 -25.66 -1.34
C ILE A 605 57.67 -25.94 -1.28
N PRO A 606 56.80 -24.93 -1.11
CA PRO A 606 55.35 -25.14 -1.06
C PRO A 606 54.85 -25.95 -2.26
N THR A 607 54.04 -26.99 -2.00
CA THR A 607 53.89 -28.14 -2.90
C THR A 607 52.95 -27.90 -4.08
N THR A 608 53.31 -26.95 -4.94
CA THR A 608 52.71 -26.75 -6.27
C THR A 608 52.75 -28.05 -7.10
N ALA A 609 53.68 -28.98 -6.83
CA ALA A 609 53.70 -30.34 -7.39
C ALA A 609 52.33 -31.04 -7.38
N LYS A 610 51.57 -30.94 -6.28
CA LYS A 610 50.23 -31.57 -6.15
C LYS A 610 49.14 -30.85 -6.98
N ARG A 611 49.40 -29.60 -7.39
CA ARG A 611 48.58 -28.81 -8.33
C ARG A 611 49.04 -29.01 -9.79
N ARG A 612 50.35 -29.08 -10.06
CA ARG A 612 50.97 -29.39 -11.35
C ARG A 612 50.53 -30.76 -11.86
N LEU A 613 50.59 -31.80 -11.02
CA LEU A 613 50.02 -33.12 -11.32
C LEU A 613 48.53 -33.02 -11.70
N LYS A 614 47.74 -32.25 -10.93
CA LYS A 614 46.31 -32.06 -11.23
C LYS A 614 46.06 -31.31 -12.54
N GLN A 615 46.88 -30.31 -12.87
CA GLN A 615 46.77 -29.56 -14.13
C GLN A 615 47.23 -30.39 -15.34
N ARG A 616 48.36 -31.12 -15.26
CA ARG A 616 48.74 -32.10 -16.30
C ARG A 616 47.64 -33.15 -16.50
N TYR A 617 47.07 -33.70 -15.43
CA TYR A 617 46.00 -34.72 -15.52
C TYR A 617 44.71 -34.17 -16.17
N ILE A 618 44.33 -32.92 -15.89
CA ILE A 618 43.19 -32.25 -16.55
C ILE A 618 43.49 -31.97 -18.03
N MET A 619 44.71 -31.52 -18.35
CA MET A 619 45.11 -31.20 -19.73
C MET A 619 45.24 -32.46 -20.62
N ILE A 620 45.68 -33.58 -20.05
CA ILE A 620 45.73 -34.90 -20.70
C ILE A 620 44.32 -35.48 -20.94
N ILE A 621 43.30 -35.02 -20.19
CA ILE A 621 41.89 -35.42 -20.37
C ILE A 621 41.12 -34.47 -21.29
N SER A 622 41.74 -33.37 -21.74
CA SER A 622 41.10 -32.32 -22.55
C SER A 622 41.55 -32.29 -24.03
N ASN A 623 42.33 -33.29 -24.47
CA ASN A 623 42.69 -33.59 -25.86
C ASN A 623 42.31 -35.04 -26.17
#